data_AF-A0A0T9P8U7-F1
#
_entry.id   AF-A0A0T9P8U7-F1
#
_cell.length_a   1.000
_cell.length_b   1.000
_cell.length_c   1.000
_cell.angle_alpha   90.00
_cell.angle_beta   90.00
_cell.angle_gamma   90.00
#
_symmetry.space_group_name_H-M   'P 1'
#
loop_
_entity.id
_entity.type
_entity.pdbx_description
1 polymer ?
#
loop_
_entity_poly.entity_id
_entity_poly.type
_entity_poly.pdbx_seq_one_letter_code
_entity_poly.pdbx_strand_id
1 'polypeptide(L)'
;MKFVDEAAILVVAGDGGNGCVSFRREKYIPNGGPDGGDGGDGGDIYLLADENLNTLIDYRFVKSFRAERGQNGQSRDCTGKRGKDITIKVPVGTRVLDQGTGEIVGDMVRHGQRLMVAKGGFHGLGNSRFKSSVNRAPRQKTMGTEGETRELMLELLLLADVGMLGLPNAGKSTFIRAVSAAKPKVADYPFTTLIPSLGVVRMDYEQSFVIADIPGLIEGASDGAGLGIRFLKHLERCRVLLHLVDLAPIDESDPAENAKIIVNELQQYSENLAEKPRWLVFNKIDLIDPEEAEKRAKAIVETLGWEGKYYMISAANRDNVNALCWDVMSFLNSQPKAMAIAESVPEKVEFMWDDYHREQLAEVEAEAEDDWDDDWDEEDDDGVEIIYER
;
A
#
# COMPACT_ATOMS: atom_id res chain seq x y z
N MET A 1 4.16 21.05 -7.24
CA MET A 1 4.61 19.72 -6.74
C MET A 1 3.53 19.08 -5.88
N LYS A 2 2.66 18.21 -6.43
CA LYS A 2 1.51 17.52 -5.79
C LYS A 2 1.86 16.79 -4.47
N PHE A 3 0.92 16.83 -3.53
CA PHE A 3 0.86 15.94 -2.37
C PHE A 3 1.00 14.52 -2.91
N VAL A 4 1.86 13.69 -2.33
CA VAL A 4 2.05 12.31 -2.82
C VAL A 4 1.16 11.40 -1.98
N ASP A 5 -0.12 11.76 -1.92
CA ASP A 5 -1.17 10.76 -1.67
C ASP A 5 -1.32 9.89 -2.92
N GLU A 6 -0.88 10.40 -4.08
CA GLU A 6 -0.80 9.71 -5.36
C GLU A 6 0.67 9.37 -5.69
N ALA A 7 0.98 8.09 -5.86
CA ALA A 7 2.26 7.63 -6.40
C ALA A 7 2.06 6.72 -7.60
N ALA A 8 2.72 7.04 -8.72
CA ALA A 8 2.74 6.19 -9.90
C ALA A 8 3.97 5.29 -9.87
N ILE A 9 3.75 3.97 -9.92
CA ILE A 9 4.80 2.96 -9.95
C ILE A 9 4.63 2.04 -11.16
N LEU A 10 5.73 1.64 -11.77
CA LEU A 10 5.80 0.62 -12.80
C LEU A 10 6.21 -0.70 -12.15
N VAL A 11 5.31 -1.69 -12.21
CA VAL A 11 5.58 -3.06 -11.76
C VAL A 11 5.82 -3.95 -12.97
N VAL A 12 6.93 -4.70 -12.95
CA VAL A 12 7.31 -5.65 -14.00
C VAL A 12 7.54 -7.01 -13.35
N ALA A 13 6.62 -7.95 -13.54
CA ALA A 13 6.80 -9.30 -13.03
C ALA A 13 7.94 -10.02 -13.77
N GLY A 14 8.46 -11.09 -13.19
CA GLY A 14 9.54 -11.86 -13.81
C GLY A 14 9.01 -12.65 -14.99
N ASP A 15 9.79 -12.75 -16.08
CA ASP A 15 9.44 -13.64 -17.19
C ASP A 15 9.65 -15.10 -16.83
N GLY A 16 8.98 -15.99 -17.56
CA GLY A 16 9.25 -17.42 -17.51
C GLY A 16 10.64 -17.77 -18.02
N GLY A 17 11.23 -18.79 -17.40
CA GLY A 17 12.41 -19.46 -17.91
C GLY A 17 12.09 -20.26 -19.18
N ASN A 18 13.02 -20.33 -20.12
CA ASN A 18 12.81 -21.09 -21.35
C ASN A 18 13.02 -22.60 -21.13
N GLY A 19 12.27 -23.42 -21.86
CA GLY A 19 12.52 -24.86 -21.93
C GLY A 19 13.85 -25.18 -22.59
N CYS A 20 14.45 -26.31 -22.23
CA CYS A 20 15.67 -26.81 -22.83
C CYS A 20 15.37 -27.85 -23.91
N VAL A 21 16.16 -27.87 -24.99
CA VAL A 21 16.23 -29.02 -25.90
C VAL A 21 17.52 -29.74 -25.62
N SER A 22 17.42 -30.92 -25.03
CA SER A 22 18.59 -31.76 -24.78
C SER A 22 18.29 -33.22 -25.06
N PHE A 23 19.35 -33.98 -25.31
CA PHE A 23 19.28 -35.42 -25.49
C PHE A 23 20.35 -36.10 -24.64
N ARG A 24 19.98 -37.22 -24.02
CA ARG A 24 20.94 -38.01 -23.23
C ARG A 24 22.05 -38.51 -24.14
N ARG A 25 23.29 -38.19 -23.78
CA ARG A 25 24.50 -38.65 -24.49
C ARG A 25 25.37 -39.43 -23.53
N GLU A 26 25.41 -40.74 -23.72
CA GLU A 26 26.26 -41.65 -22.94
C GLU A 26 27.15 -42.46 -23.88
N LYS A 27 28.35 -42.80 -23.42
CA LYS A 27 29.37 -43.48 -24.24
C LYS A 27 28.91 -44.80 -24.85
N TYR A 28 27.96 -45.47 -24.20
CA TYR A 28 27.43 -46.78 -24.62
C TYR A 28 25.98 -46.73 -25.13
N ILE A 29 25.37 -45.54 -25.22
CA ILE A 29 24.00 -45.36 -25.70
C ILE A 29 24.03 -44.43 -26.93
N PRO A 30 23.92 -44.97 -28.15
CA PRO A 30 24.07 -44.18 -29.37
C PRO A 30 22.95 -43.14 -29.56
N ASN A 31 21.71 -43.47 -29.19
CA ASN A 31 20.55 -42.56 -29.26
C ASN A 31 19.81 -42.54 -27.92
N GLY A 32 20.21 -41.63 -27.02
CA GLY A 32 19.47 -41.39 -25.78
C GLY A 32 18.18 -40.62 -26.02
N GLY A 33 17.18 -40.84 -25.16
CA GLY A 33 15.92 -40.10 -25.19
C GLY A 33 16.11 -38.60 -24.91
N PRO A 34 15.06 -37.79 -25.13
CA PRO A 34 15.07 -36.39 -24.74
C PRO A 34 15.28 -36.24 -23.22
N ASP A 35 16.09 -35.26 -22.81
CA ASP A 35 16.34 -34.92 -21.41
C ASP A 35 16.42 -33.39 -21.17
N GLY A 36 15.67 -32.62 -21.94
CA GLY A 36 15.56 -31.18 -21.71
C GLY A 36 14.54 -30.89 -20.63
N GLY A 37 14.99 -30.28 -19.54
CA GLY A 37 14.12 -29.83 -18.46
C GLY A 37 13.27 -28.61 -18.84
N ASP A 38 12.19 -28.43 -18.09
CA ASP A 38 11.29 -27.27 -18.15
C ASP A 38 11.98 -26.02 -17.55
N GLY A 39 11.53 -24.84 -17.94
CA GLY A 39 11.93 -23.58 -17.30
C GLY A 39 11.41 -23.46 -15.87
N GLY A 40 11.85 -22.44 -15.15
CA GLY A 40 11.24 -22.00 -13.90
C GLY A 40 10.25 -20.87 -14.12
N ASP A 41 9.24 -20.75 -13.26
CA ASP A 41 8.30 -19.63 -13.32
C ASP A 41 8.96 -18.29 -12.96
N GLY A 42 8.38 -17.21 -13.46
CA GLY A 42 8.72 -15.86 -13.06
C GLY A 42 8.35 -15.55 -11.61
N GLY A 43 9.05 -14.59 -11.01
CA GLY A 43 8.65 -14.03 -9.72
C GLY A 43 7.43 -13.12 -9.84
N ASP A 44 6.53 -13.19 -8.87
CA ASP A 44 5.35 -12.33 -8.80
C ASP A 44 5.66 -11.01 -8.07
N ILE A 45 4.78 -10.02 -8.23
CA ILE A 45 4.81 -8.79 -7.45
C ILE A 45 3.56 -8.68 -6.59
N TYR A 46 3.79 -8.50 -5.29
CA TYR A 46 2.74 -8.33 -4.28
C TYR A 46 2.83 -6.94 -3.64
N LEU A 47 1.70 -6.34 -3.36
CA LEU A 47 1.57 -5.25 -2.39
C LEU A 47 1.29 -5.85 -1.01
N LEU A 48 1.96 -5.33 0.01
CA LEU A 48 1.73 -5.66 1.41
C LEU A 48 1.35 -4.41 2.17
N ALA A 49 0.17 -4.41 2.79
CA ALA A 49 -0.24 -3.33 3.66
C ALA A 49 0.55 -3.36 4.98
N ASP A 50 1.40 -2.37 5.21
CA ASP A 50 2.12 -2.16 6.46
C ASP A 50 1.47 -1.02 7.24
N GLU A 51 1.30 -1.21 8.54
CA GLU A 51 0.70 -0.20 9.41
C GLU A 51 1.71 0.83 9.90
N ASN A 52 3.00 0.50 9.83
CA ASN A 52 4.09 1.39 10.22
C ASN A 52 4.34 2.46 9.16
N LEU A 53 3.91 2.20 7.91
CA LEU A 53 4.01 3.16 6.81
C LEU A 53 2.78 4.04 6.79
N ASN A 54 3.00 5.36 6.81
CA ASN A 54 1.93 6.35 6.82
C ASN A 54 1.89 7.20 5.53
N THR A 55 2.91 7.12 4.67
CA THR A 55 2.99 7.91 3.42
C THR A 55 3.50 7.10 2.24
N LEU A 56 3.19 7.54 1.02
CA LEU A 56 3.66 6.94 -0.24
C LEU A 56 4.91 7.63 -0.81
N ILE A 57 5.63 8.40 0.02
CA ILE A 57 6.70 9.27 -0.44
C ILE A 57 7.89 8.51 -1.05
N ASP A 58 8.17 7.30 -0.57
CA ASP A 58 9.30 6.48 -1.02
C ASP A 58 9.15 6.07 -2.49
N TYR A 59 7.91 5.88 -2.95
CA TYR A 59 7.54 5.52 -4.31
C TYR A 59 7.75 6.65 -5.33
N ARG A 60 8.01 7.87 -4.86
CA ARG A 60 8.39 8.99 -5.74
C ARG A 60 9.82 8.83 -6.27
N PHE A 61 10.71 8.29 -5.44
CA PHE A 61 12.12 8.13 -5.77
C PHE A 61 12.36 6.81 -6.51
N VAL A 62 11.77 5.72 -6.03
CA VAL A 62 11.84 4.41 -6.68
C VAL A 62 10.52 4.13 -7.38
N LYS A 63 10.51 4.33 -8.71
CA LYS A 63 9.31 4.19 -9.54
C LYS A 63 9.18 2.85 -10.24
N SER A 64 10.24 2.04 -10.31
CA SER A 64 10.22 0.76 -11.04
C SER A 64 10.61 -0.39 -10.12
N PHE A 65 9.75 -1.40 -10.07
CA PHE A 65 9.95 -2.64 -9.33
C PHE A 65 9.93 -3.80 -10.32
N ARG A 66 11.01 -4.58 -10.37
CA ARG A 66 11.17 -5.69 -11.32
C ARG A 66 11.47 -6.98 -10.57
N ALA A 67 10.58 -7.96 -10.66
CA ALA A 67 10.79 -9.28 -10.07
C ALA A 67 11.83 -10.09 -10.86
N GLU A 68 12.37 -11.15 -10.23
CA GLU A 68 13.42 -11.95 -10.86
C GLU A 68 12.82 -12.89 -11.93
N ARG A 69 13.52 -13.02 -13.06
CA ARG A 69 13.16 -13.96 -14.13
C ARG A 69 13.38 -15.41 -13.69
N GLY A 70 12.51 -16.32 -14.11
CA GLY A 70 12.71 -17.76 -13.96
C GLY A 70 13.95 -18.28 -14.69
N GLN A 71 14.64 -19.27 -14.11
CA GLN A 71 15.82 -19.85 -14.75
C GLN A 71 15.42 -20.76 -15.92
N ASN A 72 16.27 -20.83 -16.95
CA ASN A 72 16.04 -21.75 -18.05
C ASN A 72 16.21 -23.21 -17.59
N GLY A 73 15.49 -24.12 -18.24
CA GLY A 73 15.71 -25.54 -18.10
C GLY A 73 17.11 -25.94 -18.57
N GLN A 74 17.61 -27.05 -18.04
CA GLN A 74 18.93 -27.60 -18.39
C GLN A 74 18.82 -29.05 -18.85
N SER A 75 19.92 -29.58 -19.38
CA SER A 75 20.05 -31.01 -19.70
C SER A 75 19.84 -31.89 -18.47
N ARG A 76 19.61 -33.19 -18.68
CA ARG A 76 19.35 -34.19 -17.63
C ARG A 76 18.02 -33.99 -16.90
N ASP A 77 16.99 -33.54 -17.61
CA ASP A 77 15.65 -33.27 -17.09
C ASP A 77 15.67 -32.30 -15.89
N CYS A 78 16.63 -31.37 -15.88
CA CYS A 78 16.82 -30.43 -14.79
C CYS A 78 15.94 -29.19 -15.01
N THR A 79 14.90 -29.05 -14.18
CA THR A 79 13.97 -27.92 -14.25
C THR A 79 14.60 -26.64 -13.70
N GLY A 80 14.27 -25.51 -14.32
CA GLY A 80 14.70 -24.19 -13.87
C GLY A 80 14.13 -23.82 -12.50
N LYS A 81 14.89 -23.05 -11.72
CA LYS A 81 14.37 -22.45 -10.47
C LYS A 81 13.42 -21.30 -10.76
N ARG A 82 12.39 -21.18 -9.93
CA ARG A 82 11.48 -20.03 -9.89
C ARG A 82 12.22 -18.75 -9.51
N GLY A 83 11.86 -17.65 -10.15
CA GLY A 83 12.33 -16.30 -9.79
C GLY A 83 11.85 -15.88 -8.39
N LYS A 84 12.61 -15.01 -7.72
CA LYS A 84 12.19 -14.42 -6.45
C LYS A 84 11.10 -13.36 -6.64
N ASP A 85 10.07 -13.49 -5.82
CA ASP A 85 8.97 -12.52 -5.72
C ASP A 85 9.45 -11.20 -5.08
N ILE A 86 8.78 -10.10 -5.44
CA ILE A 86 8.98 -8.80 -4.81
C ILE A 86 7.73 -8.41 -4.04
N THR A 87 7.92 -7.95 -2.81
CA THR A 87 6.85 -7.41 -1.98
C THR A 87 7.07 -5.91 -1.78
N ILE A 88 6.08 -5.12 -2.20
CA ILE A 88 6.06 -3.67 -2.12
C ILE A 88 5.20 -3.28 -0.92
N LYS A 89 5.76 -2.59 0.07
CA LYS A 89 5.05 -2.24 1.31
C LYS A 89 4.29 -0.92 1.19
N VAL A 90 2.97 -0.94 1.26
CA VAL A 90 2.15 0.28 1.18
C VAL A 90 1.45 0.57 2.51
N PRO A 91 1.15 1.82 2.83
CA PRO A 91 0.29 2.15 3.97
C PRO A 91 -1.06 1.43 3.91
N VAL A 92 -1.62 1.14 5.08
CA VAL A 92 -3.03 0.77 5.18
C VAL A 92 -3.89 1.94 4.69
N GLY A 93 -4.95 1.67 3.92
CA GLY A 93 -5.81 2.67 3.29
C GLY A 93 -5.36 3.09 1.89
N THR A 94 -4.35 2.45 1.30
CA THR A 94 -3.95 2.66 -0.09
C THR A 94 -4.92 1.97 -1.05
N ARG A 95 -5.50 2.75 -1.96
CA ARG A 95 -6.22 2.31 -3.14
C ARG A 95 -5.25 2.11 -4.29
N VAL A 96 -5.40 1.00 -5.00
CA VAL A 96 -4.54 0.62 -6.13
C VAL A 96 -5.37 0.69 -7.40
N LEU A 97 -4.97 1.57 -8.30
CA LEU A 97 -5.58 1.77 -9.61
C LEU A 97 -4.59 1.36 -10.69
N ASP A 98 -5.06 0.74 -11.75
CA ASP A 98 -4.26 0.54 -12.97
C ASP A 98 -4.38 1.79 -13.85
N GLN A 99 -3.26 2.41 -14.24
CA GLN A 99 -3.28 3.58 -15.12
C GLN A 99 -3.64 3.24 -16.56
N GLY A 100 -3.42 1.99 -16.99
CA GLY A 100 -3.77 1.55 -18.34
C GLY A 100 -5.28 1.45 -18.54
N THR A 101 -5.98 0.84 -17.57
CA THR A 101 -7.42 0.56 -17.66
C THR A 101 -8.28 1.53 -16.85
N GLY A 102 -7.72 2.21 -15.85
CA GLY A 102 -8.46 3.02 -14.87
C GLY A 102 -9.24 2.18 -13.85
N GLU A 103 -9.05 0.86 -13.85
CA GLU A 103 -9.75 -0.05 -12.94
C GLU A 103 -9.11 -0.07 -11.56
N ILE A 104 -9.95 -0.23 -10.54
CA ILE A 104 -9.49 -0.40 -9.16
C ILE A 104 -9.08 -1.87 -8.99
N VAL A 105 -7.78 -2.11 -8.90
CA VAL A 105 -7.21 -3.45 -8.67
C VAL A 105 -7.56 -3.93 -7.26
N GLY A 106 -7.62 -3.02 -6.29
CA GLY A 106 -8.08 -3.31 -4.94
C GLY A 106 -7.73 -2.23 -3.92
N ASP A 107 -8.40 -2.29 -2.77
CA ASP A 107 -8.15 -1.42 -1.62
C ASP A 107 -7.42 -2.20 -0.51
N MET A 108 -6.35 -1.62 0.03
CA MET A 108 -5.52 -2.20 1.09
C MET A 108 -6.06 -1.78 2.45
N VAL A 109 -7.03 -2.52 3.01
CA VAL A 109 -7.79 -2.08 4.19
C VAL A 109 -7.21 -2.59 5.50
N ARG A 110 -6.49 -3.72 5.50
CA ARG A 110 -6.01 -4.39 6.71
C ARG A 110 -4.49 -4.49 6.74
N HIS A 111 -3.90 -4.35 7.93
CA HIS A 111 -2.47 -4.64 8.11
C HIS A 111 -2.16 -6.09 7.75
N GLY A 112 -1.03 -6.31 7.06
CA GLY A 112 -0.60 -7.62 6.58
C GLY A 112 -1.37 -8.14 5.36
N GLN A 113 -2.37 -7.39 4.87
CA GLN A 113 -3.09 -7.77 3.64
C GLN A 113 -2.10 -7.80 2.47
N ARG A 114 -2.13 -8.91 1.73
CA ARG A 114 -1.34 -9.10 0.51
C ARG A 114 -2.26 -9.04 -0.69
N LEU A 115 -1.91 -8.23 -1.68
CA LEU A 115 -2.60 -8.12 -2.95
C LEU A 115 -1.60 -8.39 -4.08
N MET A 116 -1.87 -9.39 -4.91
CA MET A 116 -1.06 -9.66 -6.10
C MET A 116 -1.37 -8.59 -7.15
N VAL A 117 -0.35 -7.90 -7.64
CA VAL A 117 -0.54 -6.80 -8.61
C VAL A 117 0.00 -7.10 -9.99
N ALA A 118 1.00 -7.97 -10.09
CA ALA A 118 1.52 -8.45 -11.36
C ALA A 118 1.93 -9.91 -11.21
N LYS A 119 1.40 -10.77 -12.08
CA LYS A 119 1.70 -12.21 -12.10
C LYS A 119 2.95 -12.48 -12.95
N GLY A 120 3.82 -13.36 -12.44
CA GLY A 120 5.00 -13.85 -13.15
C GLY A 120 4.63 -14.66 -14.39
N GLY A 121 5.53 -14.62 -15.38
CA GLY A 121 5.42 -15.43 -16.59
C GLY A 121 5.56 -16.93 -16.29
N PHE A 122 4.83 -17.73 -17.04
CA PHE A 122 4.83 -19.18 -16.95
C PHE A 122 6.08 -19.78 -17.60
N HIS A 123 6.58 -20.87 -17.02
CA HIS A 123 7.74 -21.56 -17.55
C HIS A 123 7.52 -22.17 -18.95
N GLY A 124 8.58 -22.14 -19.76
CA GLY A 124 8.63 -22.84 -21.03
C GLY A 124 8.84 -24.35 -20.84
N LEU A 125 8.22 -25.15 -21.70
CA LEU A 125 8.29 -26.60 -21.70
C LEU A 125 9.54 -27.08 -22.43
N GLY A 126 10.25 -28.01 -21.80
CA GLY A 126 11.39 -28.71 -22.38
C GLY A 126 10.98 -29.75 -23.42
N ASN A 127 11.93 -30.22 -24.22
CA ASN A 127 11.63 -31.22 -25.25
C ASN A 127 11.13 -32.56 -24.68
N SER A 128 11.44 -32.88 -23.42
CA SER A 128 10.93 -34.07 -22.74
C SER A 128 9.39 -34.11 -22.67
N ARG A 129 8.71 -32.96 -22.64
CA ARG A 129 7.24 -32.84 -22.60
C ARG A 129 6.56 -33.15 -23.92
N PHE A 130 7.23 -32.89 -25.05
CA PHE A 130 6.70 -33.12 -26.41
C PHE A 130 6.91 -34.56 -26.91
N LYS A 131 7.26 -35.48 -26.01
CA LYS A 131 7.52 -36.87 -26.37
C LYS A 131 6.20 -37.63 -26.45
N SER A 132 5.87 -38.14 -27.63
CA SER A 132 4.73 -39.03 -27.85
C SER A 132 5.18 -40.41 -28.33
N SER A 133 4.23 -41.36 -28.42
CA SER A 133 4.45 -42.69 -29.01
C SER A 133 5.00 -42.60 -30.44
N VAL A 134 4.50 -41.62 -31.20
CA VAL A 134 4.86 -41.30 -32.58
C VAL A 134 6.14 -40.46 -32.65
N ASN A 135 6.28 -39.43 -31.81
CA ASN A 135 7.44 -38.54 -31.79
C ASN A 135 8.37 -38.84 -30.60
N ARG A 136 9.30 -39.78 -30.79
CA ARG A 136 10.22 -40.24 -29.73
C ARG A 136 11.42 -39.32 -29.47
N ALA A 137 11.76 -38.43 -30.40
CA ALA A 137 12.90 -37.52 -30.31
C ALA A 137 12.53 -36.07 -30.67
N PRO A 138 11.59 -35.46 -29.92
CA PRO A 138 11.16 -34.09 -30.18
C PRO A 138 12.33 -33.11 -30.03
N ARG A 139 12.43 -32.18 -31.00
CA ARG A 139 13.36 -31.05 -30.97
C ARG A 139 12.66 -29.72 -30.68
N GLN A 140 11.38 -29.80 -30.32
CA GLN A 140 10.55 -28.66 -29.99
C GLN A 140 10.79 -28.27 -28.52
N LYS A 141 10.70 -26.97 -28.25
CA LYS A 141 10.64 -26.38 -26.90
C LYS A 141 9.73 -25.16 -26.97
N THR A 142 9.11 -24.81 -25.86
CA THR A 142 8.45 -23.51 -25.73
C THR A 142 9.33 -22.54 -24.95
N MET A 143 9.23 -21.26 -25.31
CA MET A 143 9.82 -20.19 -24.53
C MET A 143 8.92 -19.91 -23.32
N GLY A 144 9.48 -19.37 -22.24
CA GLY A 144 8.67 -18.88 -21.13
C GLY A 144 7.82 -17.71 -21.58
N THR A 145 6.64 -17.54 -20.97
CA THR A 145 5.79 -16.39 -21.26
C THR A 145 6.36 -15.14 -20.57
N GLU A 146 6.04 -13.97 -21.12
CA GLU A 146 6.43 -12.70 -20.52
C GLU A 146 5.64 -12.44 -19.23
N GLY A 147 6.27 -11.82 -18.24
CA GLY A 147 5.60 -11.42 -17.00
C GLY A 147 4.68 -10.22 -17.23
N GLU A 148 3.64 -10.10 -16.41
CA GLU A 148 2.75 -8.94 -16.49
C GLU A 148 3.52 -7.65 -16.18
N THR A 149 3.30 -6.63 -17.01
CA THR A 149 3.80 -5.27 -16.79
C THR A 149 2.61 -4.33 -16.62
N ARG A 150 2.51 -3.65 -15.47
CA ARG A 150 1.43 -2.71 -15.17
C ARG A 150 1.97 -1.41 -14.61
N GLU A 151 1.33 -0.31 -14.98
CA GLU A 151 1.54 0.99 -14.35
C GLU A 151 0.44 1.21 -13.32
N LEU A 152 0.80 1.23 -12.04
CA LEU A 152 -0.16 1.38 -10.95
C LEU A 152 -0.12 2.81 -10.42
N MET A 153 -1.29 3.37 -10.18
CA MET A 153 -1.48 4.58 -9.38
C MET A 153 -1.94 4.17 -7.99
N LEU A 154 -1.13 4.50 -6.99
CA LEU A 154 -1.43 4.28 -5.58
C LEU A 154 -2.00 5.56 -5.00
N GLU A 155 -3.20 5.51 -4.44
CA GLU A 155 -3.89 6.63 -3.80
C GLU A 155 -4.11 6.36 -2.31
N LEU A 156 -3.61 7.21 -1.42
CA LEU A 156 -3.86 7.07 0.02
C LEU A 156 -5.15 7.79 0.42
N LEU A 157 -6.12 7.04 0.96
CA LEU A 157 -7.43 7.57 1.40
C LEU A 157 -7.42 8.15 2.82
N LEU A 158 -6.33 8.01 3.58
CA LEU A 158 -6.26 8.42 4.99
C LEU A 158 -5.90 9.90 5.15
N LEU A 159 -6.64 10.58 6.03
CA LEU A 159 -6.39 11.96 6.43
C LEU A 159 -5.85 12.02 7.87
N ALA A 160 -4.61 12.48 7.96
CA ALA A 160 -3.86 13.02 9.11
C ALA A 160 -3.83 12.23 10.43
N ASP A 161 -2.61 11.87 10.85
CA ASP A 161 -2.35 11.25 12.16
C ASP A 161 -2.42 12.25 13.31
N VAL A 162 -2.07 13.52 13.05
CA VAL A 162 -1.94 14.57 14.04
C VAL A 162 -2.78 15.78 13.63
N GLY A 163 -3.67 16.24 14.51
CA GLY A 163 -4.47 17.44 14.28
C GLY A 163 -3.92 18.63 15.08
N MET A 164 -3.89 19.82 14.49
CA MET A 164 -3.45 21.04 15.17
C MET A 164 -4.59 22.00 15.49
N LEU A 165 -4.69 22.38 16.76
CA LEU A 165 -5.68 23.28 17.33
C LEU A 165 -5.03 24.58 17.77
N GLY A 166 -5.80 25.67 17.83
CA GLY A 166 -5.32 26.99 18.22
C GLY A 166 -5.98 28.10 17.42
N LEU A 167 -5.72 29.34 17.82
CA LEU A 167 -6.27 30.53 17.17
C LEU A 167 -5.59 30.80 15.81
N PRO A 168 -6.25 31.56 14.92
CA PRO A 168 -5.73 31.88 13.58
C PRO A 168 -4.34 32.56 13.56
N ASN A 169 -3.88 33.13 14.69
CA ASN A 169 -2.56 33.77 14.82
C ASN A 169 -1.56 33.01 15.69
N ALA A 170 -1.89 31.79 16.14
CA ALA A 170 -1.03 30.95 16.98
C ALA A 170 0.23 30.42 16.26
N GLY A 171 0.35 30.66 14.94
CA GLY A 171 1.51 30.24 14.15
C GLY A 171 1.43 28.81 13.62
N LYS A 172 0.22 28.23 13.52
CA LYS A 172 0.00 26.87 13.01
C LYS A 172 0.62 26.64 11.64
N SER A 173 0.28 27.46 10.64
CA SER A 173 0.81 27.28 9.28
C SER A 173 2.33 27.50 9.22
N THR A 174 2.89 28.32 10.12
CA THR A 174 4.34 28.49 10.26
C THR A 174 5.00 27.22 10.81
N PHE A 175 4.38 26.59 11.82
CA PHE A 175 4.83 25.31 12.35
C PHE A 175 4.82 24.21 11.28
N ILE A 176 3.73 24.05 10.52
CA ILE A 176 3.67 23.06 9.42
C ILE A 176 4.80 23.29 8.42
N ARG A 177 5.07 24.55 8.03
CA ARG A 177 6.17 24.88 7.12
C ARG A 177 7.55 24.58 7.69
N ALA A 178 7.72 24.71 9.00
CA ALA A 178 8.98 24.45 9.67
C ALA A 178 9.29 22.95 9.74
N VAL A 179 8.26 22.12 9.98
CA VAL A 179 8.40 20.67 10.23
C VAL A 179 8.29 19.84 8.94
N SER A 180 7.55 20.33 7.95
CA SER A 180 7.23 19.54 6.77
C SER A 180 8.46 19.33 5.86
N ALA A 181 8.78 18.07 5.58
CA ALA A 181 9.85 17.67 4.65
C ALA A 181 9.50 18.01 3.19
N ALA A 182 8.20 18.17 2.90
CA ALA A 182 7.67 18.69 1.63
C ALA A 182 7.11 20.10 1.81
N LYS A 183 7.05 20.93 0.75
CA LYS A 183 6.32 22.21 0.85
C LYS A 183 4.86 21.93 1.27
N PRO A 184 4.36 22.51 2.37
CA PRO A 184 2.97 22.33 2.80
C PRO A 184 2.06 22.69 1.65
N LYS A 185 1.14 21.79 1.37
CA LYS A 185 0.25 21.93 0.24
C LYS A 185 -1.17 22.06 0.71
N VAL A 186 -1.81 23.01 0.06
CA VAL A 186 -3.20 23.41 0.16
C VAL A 186 -3.96 22.31 -0.59
N ALA A 187 -4.72 21.47 0.13
CA ALA A 187 -5.36 20.28 -0.42
C ALA A 187 -6.84 20.53 -0.74
N ASP A 188 -7.16 20.61 -2.04
CA ASP A 188 -8.50 20.93 -2.54
C ASP A 188 -9.41 19.68 -2.53
N TYR A 189 -9.83 19.24 -1.36
CA TYR A 189 -10.78 18.13 -1.25
C TYR A 189 -12.19 18.58 -1.67
N PRO A 190 -12.96 17.73 -2.38
CA PRO A 190 -14.29 18.10 -2.91
C PRO A 190 -15.35 18.38 -1.83
N PHE A 191 -15.01 18.18 -0.55
CA PHE A 191 -15.87 18.37 0.61
C PHE A 191 -15.37 19.43 1.60
N THR A 192 -14.29 20.16 1.30
CA THR A 192 -13.77 21.24 2.16
C THR A 192 -14.09 22.60 1.56
N THR A 193 -14.70 23.50 2.34
CA THR A 193 -14.95 24.91 1.94
C THR A 193 -13.74 25.80 2.20
N LEU A 194 -12.92 25.46 3.18
CA LEU A 194 -11.64 26.10 3.50
C LEU A 194 -10.53 25.07 3.31
N ILE A 195 -9.52 25.44 2.55
CA ILE A 195 -8.49 24.50 2.14
C ILE A 195 -7.55 24.25 3.33
N PRO A 196 -7.51 23.04 3.92
CA PRO A 196 -6.66 22.77 5.07
C PRO A 196 -5.19 22.78 4.66
N SER A 197 -4.34 23.28 5.54
CA SER A 197 -2.89 23.16 5.38
C SER A 197 -2.44 21.82 5.94
N LEU A 198 -1.89 20.96 5.08
CA LEU A 198 -1.32 19.69 5.50
C LEU A 198 0.21 19.71 5.35
N GLY A 199 0.88 19.02 6.27
CA GLY A 199 2.33 18.82 6.24
C GLY A 199 2.71 17.38 6.51
N VAL A 200 3.75 16.91 5.81
CA VAL A 200 4.31 15.58 6.00
C VAL A 200 5.62 15.71 6.77
N VAL A 201 5.65 15.12 7.95
CA VAL A 201 6.85 15.10 8.79
C VAL A 201 7.56 13.77 8.57
N ARG A 202 8.81 13.84 8.12
CA ARG A 202 9.67 12.66 7.96
C ARG A 202 10.75 12.70 9.03
N MET A 203 10.76 11.69 9.89
CA MET A 203 11.79 11.52 10.93
C MET A 203 12.89 10.56 10.44
N ASP A 204 12.53 9.46 9.76
CA ASP A 204 13.46 8.46 9.24
C ASP A 204 12.95 7.80 7.93
N TYR A 205 13.64 6.77 7.40
CA TYR A 205 13.31 6.09 6.15
C TYR A 205 11.94 5.41 6.17
N GLU A 206 11.54 4.84 7.31
CA GLU A 206 10.23 4.18 7.48
C GLU A 206 9.27 4.95 8.41
N GLN A 207 9.73 6.04 9.03
CA GLN A 207 8.96 6.80 10.03
C GLN A 207 8.55 8.17 9.49
N SER A 208 7.28 8.27 9.09
CA SER A 208 6.63 9.50 8.67
C SER A 208 5.25 9.62 9.30
N PHE A 209 4.73 10.83 9.45
CA PHE A 209 3.35 11.06 9.86
C PHE A 209 2.80 12.34 9.22
N VAL A 210 1.47 12.42 9.12
CA VAL A 210 0.78 13.56 8.50
C VAL A 210 0.19 14.47 9.57
N ILE A 211 0.55 15.75 9.52
CA ILE A 211 -0.05 16.81 10.35
C ILE A 211 -1.09 17.55 9.51
N ALA A 212 -2.30 17.67 10.04
CA ALA A 212 -3.33 18.56 9.52
C ALA A 212 -3.48 19.80 10.40
N ASP A 213 -3.52 20.96 9.75
CA ASP A 213 -4.15 22.12 10.34
C ASP A 213 -5.66 21.87 10.45
N ILE A 214 -6.22 22.17 11.61
CA ILE A 214 -7.66 22.24 11.80
C ILE A 214 -7.97 23.73 11.67
N PRO A 215 -8.28 24.22 10.44
CA PRO A 215 -8.78 25.57 10.28
C PRO A 215 -10.00 25.72 11.17
N GLY A 216 -10.08 26.89 11.83
CA GLY A 216 -11.00 27.18 12.93
C GLY A 216 -12.34 26.50 12.79
N LEU A 217 -12.75 25.82 13.87
CA LEU A 217 -14.09 25.32 14.10
C LEU A 217 -15.06 26.41 13.65
N ILE A 218 -15.64 26.21 12.46
CA ILE A 218 -16.21 27.28 11.64
C ILE A 218 -17.30 27.95 12.46
N GLU A 219 -17.29 29.29 12.57
CA GLU A 219 -18.48 30.07 12.91
C GLU A 219 -19.61 29.62 11.95
N GLY A 220 -20.48 28.70 12.39
CA GLY A 220 -21.55 28.12 11.57
C GLY A 220 -21.44 26.63 11.24
N ALA A 221 -20.49 25.86 11.79
CA ALA A 221 -20.51 24.38 11.68
C ALA A 221 -21.71 23.73 12.40
N SER A 222 -22.28 24.43 13.38
CA SER A 222 -23.51 24.07 14.09
C SER A 222 -24.79 24.29 13.28
N ASP A 223 -24.78 25.08 12.19
CA ASP A 223 -25.99 25.52 11.46
C ASP A 223 -26.28 24.75 10.14
N GLY A 224 -25.78 23.51 9.99
CA GLY A 224 -26.41 22.53 9.10
C GLY A 224 -25.88 22.38 7.66
N ALA A 225 -24.66 22.81 7.36
CA ALA A 225 -24.00 22.41 6.11
C ALA A 225 -23.30 21.04 6.27
N GLY A 226 -23.92 19.96 5.80
CA GLY A 226 -23.44 18.57 5.92
C GLY A 226 -22.04 18.23 5.39
N LEU A 227 -21.27 19.22 4.91
CA LEU A 227 -19.86 19.11 4.55
C LEU A 227 -18.91 19.13 5.77
N GLY A 228 -19.23 19.91 6.81
CA GLY A 228 -18.38 20.04 8.02
C GLY A 228 -18.30 18.74 8.83
N ILE A 229 -19.42 18.02 8.92
CA ILE A 229 -19.53 16.74 9.64
C ILE A 229 -18.63 15.68 9.00
N ARG A 230 -18.50 15.64 7.67
CA ARG A 230 -17.59 14.71 6.99
C ARG A 230 -16.14 15.05 7.33
N PHE A 231 -15.71 16.30 7.22
CA PHE A 231 -14.34 16.71 7.60
C PHE A 231 -14.03 16.35 9.06
N LEU A 232 -14.97 16.62 9.97
CA LEU A 232 -14.84 16.29 11.39
C LEU A 232 -14.78 14.78 11.63
N LYS A 233 -15.54 13.96 10.90
CA LYS A 233 -15.43 12.48 10.94
C LYS A 233 -14.06 11.96 10.49
N HIS A 234 -13.32 12.72 9.68
CA HIS A 234 -11.93 12.40 9.33
C HIS A 234 -10.97 12.86 10.42
N LEU A 235 -11.26 13.98 11.07
CA LEU A 235 -10.50 14.52 12.20
C LEU A 235 -10.67 13.65 13.48
N GLU A 236 -11.79 12.96 13.60
CA GLU A 236 -11.99 11.85 14.54
C GLU A 236 -11.04 10.67 14.32
N ARG A 237 -10.29 10.61 13.20
CA ARG A 237 -9.21 9.63 13.00
C ARG A 237 -7.83 10.13 13.44
N CYS A 238 -7.67 11.41 13.73
CA CYS A 238 -6.41 11.94 14.30
C CYS A 238 -6.18 11.29 15.67
N ARG A 239 -4.97 10.80 15.93
CA ARG A 239 -4.65 10.10 17.19
C ARG A 239 -4.29 11.06 18.30
N VAL A 240 -3.62 12.15 17.95
CA VAL A 240 -3.17 13.18 18.89
C VAL A 240 -3.56 14.56 18.38
N LEU A 241 -3.90 15.43 19.33
CA LEU A 241 -4.22 16.83 19.08
C LEU A 241 -3.13 17.71 19.67
N LEU A 242 -2.47 18.51 18.83
CA LEU A 242 -1.51 19.52 19.25
C LEU A 242 -2.23 20.85 19.40
N HIS A 243 -2.37 21.33 20.63
CA HIS A 243 -2.97 22.62 20.90
C HIS A 243 -1.90 23.70 20.99
N LEU A 244 -1.77 24.48 19.92
CA LEU A 244 -0.87 25.62 19.84
C LEU A 244 -1.47 26.84 20.55
N VAL A 245 -0.72 27.37 21.51
CA VAL A 245 -1.04 28.57 22.28
C VAL A 245 0.10 29.58 22.08
N ASP A 246 -0.25 30.83 21.80
CA ASP A 246 0.71 31.91 21.68
C ASP A 246 1.06 32.47 23.07
N LEU A 247 2.34 32.54 23.43
CA LEU A 247 2.82 33.11 24.70
C LEU A 247 2.90 34.65 24.70
N ALA A 248 2.98 35.26 23.51
CA ALA A 248 3.06 36.71 23.32
C ALA A 248 2.04 37.17 22.27
N PRO A 249 0.73 37.06 22.55
CA PRO A 249 -0.27 37.63 21.67
C PRO A 249 -0.08 39.15 21.59
N ILE A 250 -0.03 39.66 20.37
CA ILE A 250 0.10 41.10 20.09
C ILE A 250 -1.16 41.86 20.57
N ASP A 251 -2.28 41.17 20.68
CA ASP A 251 -3.59 41.69 21.11
C ASP A 251 -3.77 41.78 22.65
N GLU A 252 -2.73 41.52 23.46
CA GLU A 252 -2.79 41.51 24.94
C GLU A 252 -3.85 40.55 25.55
N SER A 253 -4.44 39.66 24.75
CA SER A 253 -5.41 38.66 25.21
C SER A 253 -4.74 37.60 26.10
N ASP A 254 -5.44 37.15 27.15
CA ASP A 254 -4.89 36.15 28.07
C ASP A 254 -4.77 34.78 27.36
N PRO A 255 -3.56 34.21 27.23
CA PRO A 255 -3.36 32.88 26.66
C PRO A 255 -4.19 31.78 27.34
N ALA A 256 -4.51 31.94 28.63
CA ALA A 256 -5.32 30.98 29.37
C ALA A 256 -6.81 31.02 28.94
N GLU A 257 -7.35 32.20 28.65
CA GLU A 257 -8.72 32.33 28.12
C GLU A 257 -8.82 31.80 26.70
N ASN A 258 -7.83 32.09 25.87
CA ASN A 258 -7.73 31.59 24.49
C ASN A 258 -7.73 30.05 24.45
N ALA A 259 -7.00 29.41 25.36
CA ALA A 259 -7.03 27.96 25.49
C ALA A 259 -8.42 27.44 25.91
N LYS A 260 -9.06 28.09 26.89
CA LYS A 260 -10.41 27.72 27.37
C LYS A 260 -11.48 27.83 26.28
N ILE A 261 -11.41 28.86 25.44
CA ILE A 261 -12.33 29.04 24.30
C ILE A 261 -12.23 27.83 23.37
N ILE A 262 -11.02 27.45 22.96
CA ILE A 262 -10.79 26.29 22.08
C ILE A 262 -11.22 24.98 22.75
N VAL A 263 -11.02 24.82 24.07
CA VAL A 263 -11.50 23.65 24.81
C VAL A 263 -13.03 23.56 24.78
N ASN A 264 -13.70 24.67 25.07
CA ASN A 264 -15.16 24.73 25.12
C ASN A 264 -15.76 24.49 23.73
N GLU A 265 -15.19 25.08 22.68
CA GLU A 265 -15.58 24.79 21.31
C GLU A 265 -15.46 23.29 21.04
N LEU A 266 -14.30 22.70 21.32
CA LEU A 266 -14.06 21.28 21.04
C LEU A 266 -15.01 20.34 21.80
N GLN A 267 -15.36 20.68 23.05
CA GLN A 267 -16.37 19.95 23.85
C GLN A 267 -17.79 20.09 23.28
N GLN A 268 -18.16 21.27 22.77
CA GLN A 268 -19.49 21.50 22.18
C GLN A 268 -19.71 20.71 20.89
N TYR A 269 -18.65 20.37 20.16
CA TYR A 269 -18.76 19.67 18.88
C TYR A 269 -18.73 18.14 18.99
N SER A 270 -17.79 17.56 19.77
CA SER A 270 -17.68 16.10 19.89
C SER A 270 -16.98 15.70 21.19
N GLU A 271 -17.71 14.98 22.05
CA GLU A 271 -17.17 14.38 23.28
C GLU A 271 -16.01 13.41 22.96
N ASN A 272 -16.13 12.62 21.88
CA ASN A 272 -15.09 11.70 21.40
C ASN A 272 -13.79 12.42 21.01
N LEU A 273 -13.86 13.67 20.55
CA LEU A 273 -12.68 14.44 20.20
C LEU A 273 -12.05 15.10 21.43
N ALA A 274 -12.87 15.47 22.42
CA ALA A 274 -12.44 16.07 23.70
C ALA A 274 -11.69 15.08 24.60
N GLU A 275 -12.04 13.80 24.56
CA GLU A 275 -11.37 12.75 25.33
C GLU A 275 -9.98 12.36 24.78
N LYS A 276 -9.62 12.83 23.59
CA LYS A 276 -8.35 12.46 22.95
C LYS A 276 -7.14 13.03 23.68
N PRO A 277 -5.99 12.33 23.59
CA PRO A 277 -4.74 12.85 24.10
C PRO A 277 -4.38 14.15 23.37
N ARG A 278 -4.43 15.23 24.13
CA ARG A 278 -4.09 16.58 23.68
C ARG A 278 -2.77 16.98 24.29
N TRP A 279 -1.87 17.60 23.53
CA TRP A 279 -0.63 18.18 24.05
C TRP A 279 -0.67 19.68 23.90
N LEU A 280 -0.28 20.40 24.95
CA LEU A 280 -0.15 21.85 24.90
C LEU A 280 1.20 22.21 24.27
N VAL A 281 1.18 23.08 23.28
CA VAL A 281 2.37 23.53 22.57
C VAL A 281 2.40 25.06 22.62
N PHE A 282 3.25 25.60 23.46
CA PHE A 282 3.47 27.04 23.54
C PHE A 282 4.41 27.48 22.43
N ASN A 283 3.94 28.39 21.57
CA ASN A 283 4.69 28.91 20.44
C ASN A 283 5.16 30.35 20.70
N LYS A 284 6.12 30.82 19.88
CA LYS A 284 6.73 32.16 19.93
C LYS A 284 7.58 32.45 21.18
N ILE A 285 8.33 31.45 21.66
CA ILE A 285 9.32 31.66 22.73
C ILE A 285 10.46 32.62 22.32
N ASP A 286 10.65 32.88 21.03
CA ASP A 286 11.67 33.78 20.51
C ASP A 286 11.45 35.25 20.89
N LEU A 287 10.23 35.62 21.29
CA LEU A 287 9.88 37.00 21.66
C LEU A 287 10.07 37.30 23.15
N ILE A 288 10.35 36.30 23.97
CA ILE A 288 10.39 36.41 25.43
C ILE A 288 11.69 35.78 25.94
N ASP A 289 12.27 36.31 27.02
CA ASP A 289 13.39 35.65 27.69
C ASP A 289 12.98 34.24 28.19
N PRO A 290 13.85 33.23 28.07
CA PRO A 290 13.51 31.84 28.37
C PRO A 290 13.04 31.63 29.82
N GLU A 291 13.59 32.39 30.78
CA GLU A 291 13.17 32.33 32.19
C GLU A 291 11.77 32.89 32.42
N GLU A 292 11.36 33.89 31.63
CA GLU A 292 10.02 34.48 31.72
C GLU A 292 8.99 33.63 30.95
N ALA A 293 9.39 33.05 29.83
CA ALA A 293 8.58 32.08 29.08
C ALA A 293 8.20 30.87 29.96
N GLU A 294 9.14 30.33 30.73
CA GLU A 294 8.88 29.22 31.66
C GLU A 294 7.89 29.61 32.77
N LYS A 295 8.02 30.82 33.34
CA LYS A 295 7.10 31.32 34.38
C LYS A 295 5.69 31.49 33.84
N ARG A 296 5.55 32.07 32.64
CA ARG A 296 4.25 32.25 31.98
C ARG A 296 3.62 30.90 31.62
N ALA A 297 4.40 29.97 31.07
CA ALA A 297 3.92 28.62 30.77
C ALA A 297 3.41 27.90 32.03
N LYS A 298 4.16 27.95 33.14
CA LYS A 298 3.73 27.37 34.42
C LYS A 298 2.46 28.01 34.96
N ALA A 299 2.36 29.34 34.93
CA ALA A 299 1.15 30.05 35.36
C ALA A 299 -0.08 29.66 34.53
N ILE A 300 0.08 29.50 33.20
CA ILE A 300 -1.00 29.07 32.30
C ILE A 300 -1.41 27.63 32.58
N VAL A 301 -0.44 26.72 32.79
CA VAL A 301 -0.69 25.31 33.12
C VAL A 301 -1.45 25.17 34.45
N GLU A 302 -1.05 25.94 35.48
CA GLU A 302 -1.74 25.98 36.78
C GLU A 302 -3.17 26.53 36.65
N THR A 303 -3.36 27.59 35.86
CA THR A 303 -4.67 28.23 35.63
C THR A 303 -5.64 27.33 34.85
N LEU A 304 -5.10 26.48 33.98
CA LEU A 304 -5.86 25.49 33.20
C LEU A 304 -6.10 24.18 33.95
N GLY A 305 -5.41 23.94 35.08
CA GLY A 305 -5.46 22.67 35.79
C GLY A 305 -4.97 21.50 34.93
N TRP A 306 -3.95 21.75 34.08
CA TRP A 306 -3.52 20.81 33.06
C TRP A 306 -2.46 19.83 33.60
N GLU A 307 -2.78 18.54 33.64
CA GLU A 307 -1.85 17.48 34.08
C GLU A 307 -1.06 16.83 32.92
N GLY A 308 -1.34 17.23 31.68
CA GLY A 308 -0.70 16.67 30.49
C GLY A 308 0.68 17.28 30.17
N LYS A 309 1.42 16.62 29.27
CA LYS A 309 2.69 17.16 28.75
C LYS A 309 2.45 18.49 28.03
N TYR A 310 3.35 19.44 28.26
CA TYR A 310 3.43 20.70 27.53
C TYR A 310 4.82 20.86 26.90
N TYR A 311 4.86 21.51 25.74
CA TYR A 311 6.08 21.78 24.99
C TYR A 311 6.21 23.26 24.72
N MET A 312 7.45 23.74 24.66
CA MET A 312 7.77 25.13 24.32
C MET A 312 8.60 25.12 23.05
N ILE A 313 8.10 25.78 22.01
CA ILE A 313 8.71 25.77 20.67
C ILE A 313 8.82 27.19 20.10
N SER A 314 9.81 27.40 19.23
CA SER A 314 9.79 28.51 18.28
C SER A 314 9.67 27.94 16.87
N ALA A 315 8.48 28.06 16.28
CA ALA A 315 8.26 27.65 14.89
C ALA A 315 9.11 28.45 13.89
N ALA A 316 9.50 29.69 14.22
CA ALA A 316 10.31 30.56 13.37
C ALA A 316 11.78 30.14 13.36
N ASN A 317 12.37 29.91 14.53
CA ASN A 317 13.79 29.55 14.67
C ASN A 317 14.05 28.04 14.57
N ARG A 318 12.99 27.22 14.55
CA ARG A 318 13.03 25.74 14.61
C ARG A 318 13.58 25.18 15.94
N ASP A 319 13.57 25.99 16.99
CA ASP A 319 13.98 25.57 18.32
C ASP A 319 12.94 24.63 18.95
N ASN A 320 13.41 23.51 19.51
CA ASN A 320 12.61 22.43 20.13
C ASN A 320 11.56 21.74 19.26
N VAL A 321 11.47 22.08 17.97
CA VAL A 321 10.52 21.47 17.02
C VAL A 321 10.82 19.99 16.79
N ASN A 322 12.10 19.63 16.64
CA ASN A 322 12.49 18.24 16.39
C ASN A 322 12.22 17.33 17.60
N ALA A 323 12.41 17.83 18.82
CA ALA A 323 12.13 17.09 20.05
C ALA A 323 10.63 16.77 20.17
N LEU A 324 9.78 17.77 19.89
CA LEU A 324 8.33 17.57 19.82
C LEU A 324 7.95 16.50 18.79
N CYS A 325 8.55 16.53 17.60
CA CYS A 325 8.22 15.57 16.54
C CYS A 325 8.66 14.13 16.87
N TRP A 326 9.81 13.97 17.54
CA TRP A 326 10.26 12.67 18.04
C TRP A 326 9.30 12.11 19.10
N ASP A 327 8.86 12.95 20.04
CA ASP A 327 7.92 12.54 21.06
C ASP A 327 6.56 12.19 20.46
N VAL A 328 6.06 13.00 19.51
CA VAL A 328 4.82 12.70 18.76
C VAL A 328 4.94 11.35 18.06
N MET A 329 6.06 11.08 17.37
CA MET A 329 6.27 9.80 16.70
C MET A 329 6.31 8.62 17.70
N SER A 330 7.01 8.78 18.82
CA SER A 330 7.05 7.78 19.88
C SER A 330 5.65 7.50 20.44
N PHE A 331 4.84 8.54 20.61
CA PHE A 331 3.46 8.43 21.06
C PHE A 331 2.58 7.71 20.04
N LEU A 332 2.68 8.08 18.75
CA LEU A 332 1.94 7.46 17.66
C LEU A 332 2.26 5.97 17.50
N ASN A 333 3.50 5.57 17.78
CA ASN A 333 3.93 4.16 17.78
C ASN A 333 3.44 3.40 19.04
N SER A 334 3.33 4.08 20.18
CA SER A 334 2.92 3.47 21.45
C SER A 334 1.41 3.20 21.58
N GLN A 335 0.58 3.98 20.90
CA GLN A 335 -0.87 3.79 20.91
C GLN A 335 -1.32 2.84 19.79
N PRO A 336 -1.98 1.71 20.12
CA PRO A 336 -2.54 0.83 19.10
C PRO A 336 -3.66 1.55 18.33
N LYS A 337 -3.71 1.34 17.00
CA LYS A 337 -4.75 1.93 16.14
C LYS A 337 -6.12 1.42 16.58
N ALA A 338 -7.01 2.32 16.98
CA ALA A 338 -8.42 1.98 17.18
C ALA A 338 -9.02 1.59 15.82
N MET A 339 -9.22 0.29 15.61
CA MET A 339 -9.91 -0.26 14.45
C MET A 339 -11.38 0.17 14.47
N ALA A 340 -11.74 1.17 13.67
CA ALA A 340 -13.14 1.41 13.29
C ALA A 340 -13.40 0.69 11.96
N ILE A 341 -13.82 -0.58 12.06
CA ILE A 341 -14.31 -1.40 10.97
C ILE A 341 -15.71 -0.89 10.58
N ALA A 342 -15.88 -0.52 9.32
CA ALA A 342 -17.18 -0.55 8.65
C ALA A 342 -16.98 -1.36 7.37
N GLU A 343 -17.61 -2.54 7.35
CA GLU A 343 -17.50 -3.54 6.30
C GLU A 343 -18.10 -3.02 4.98
N SER A 344 -17.33 -3.11 3.91
CA SER A 344 -17.86 -3.38 2.58
C SER A 344 -16.96 -4.46 1.97
N VAL A 345 -17.48 -5.68 1.88
CA VAL A 345 -16.80 -6.81 1.23
C VAL A 345 -16.61 -6.44 -0.25
N PRO A 346 -15.39 -6.31 -0.79
CA PRO A 346 -15.25 -6.22 -2.23
C PRO A 346 -15.54 -7.62 -2.82
N GLU A 347 -16.43 -7.65 -3.80
CA GLU A 347 -16.69 -8.84 -4.62
C GLU A 347 -15.36 -9.36 -5.19
N LYS A 348 -15.16 -10.68 -5.12
CA LYS A 348 -14.03 -11.35 -5.75
C LYS A 348 -14.04 -11.00 -7.23
N VAL A 349 -13.03 -10.26 -7.69
CA VAL A 349 -12.72 -10.17 -9.11
C VAL A 349 -12.20 -11.55 -9.52
N GLU A 350 -13.04 -12.33 -10.20
CA GLU A 350 -12.60 -13.55 -10.87
C GLU A 350 -11.64 -13.15 -12.00
N PHE A 351 -10.41 -13.65 -11.93
CA PHE A 351 -9.38 -13.38 -12.94
C PHE A 351 -9.71 -14.15 -14.22
N MET A 352 -9.69 -13.47 -15.37
CA MET A 352 -9.93 -14.05 -16.71
C MET A 352 -9.03 -15.26 -17.10
N TRP A 353 -8.00 -15.58 -16.32
CA TRP A 353 -7.07 -16.68 -16.62
C TRP A 353 -7.45 -18.03 -16.02
N ASP A 354 -8.39 -18.09 -15.07
CA ASP A 354 -8.91 -19.38 -14.58
C ASP A 354 -9.74 -20.11 -15.65
N ASP A 355 -10.27 -19.37 -16.64
CA ASP A 355 -10.98 -19.93 -17.80
C ASP A 355 -10.02 -20.35 -18.93
N TYR A 356 -9.01 -19.54 -19.24
CA TYR A 356 -8.07 -19.82 -20.34
C TYR A 356 -7.30 -21.14 -20.18
N HIS A 357 -6.92 -21.48 -18.95
CA HIS A 357 -6.24 -22.76 -18.65
C HIS A 357 -7.17 -23.96 -18.78
N ARG A 358 -8.45 -23.77 -18.44
CA ARG A 358 -9.48 -24.79 -18.56
C ARG A 358 -9.79 -25.06 -20.02
N GLU A 359 -9.79 -24.00 -20.84
CA GLU A 359 -9.98 -24.08 -22.29
C GLU A 359 -8.78 -24.73 -23.00
N GLN A 360 -7.53 -24.36 -22.68
CA GLN A 360 -6.37 -24.99 -23.34
C GLN A 360 -6.14 -26.46 -22.94
N LEU A 361 -6.41 -26.83 -21.68
CA LEU A 361 -6.36 -28.23 -21.28
C LEU A 361 -7.48 -29.04 -21.96
N ALA A 362 -8.67 -28.45 -22.11
CA ALA A 362 -9.78 -29.06 -22.83
C ALA A 362 -9.51 -29.18 -24.35
N GLU A 363 -8.84 -28.21 -24.97
CA GLU A 363 -8.41 -28.31 -26.38
C GLU A 363 -7.40 -29.45 -26.58
N VAL A 364 -6.42 -29.59 -25.69
CA VAL A 364 -5.40 -30.64 -25.78
C VAL A 364 -5.98 -32.03 -25.49
N GLU A 365 -6.94 -32.14 -24.56
CA GLU A 365 -7.68 -33.39 -24.33
C GLU A 365 -8.57 -33.75 -25.53
N ALA A 366 -9.25 -32.78 -26.15
CA ALA A 366 -10.08 -33.01 -27.33
C ALA A 366 -9.25 -33.46 -28.56
N GLU A 367 -8.10 -32.83 -28.82
CA GLU A 367 -7.17 -33.26 -29.88
C GLU A 367 -6.60 -34.66 -29.61
N ALA A 368 -6.48 -35.07 -28.34
CA ALA A 368 -6.02 -36.39 -27.95
C ALA A 368 -7.13 -37.46 -28.02
N GLU A 369 -8.41 -37.08 -28.04
CA GLU A 369 -9.56 -37.99 -28.20
C GLU A 369 -9.89 -38.22 -29.69
N ASP A 370 -9.79 -37.18 -30.53
CA ASP A 370 -10.01 -37.29 -31.99
C ASP A 370 -8.99 -38.21 -32.70
N ASP A 371 -7.79 -38.41 -32.13
CA ASP A 371 -6.75 -39.31 -32.65
C ASP A 371 -7.00 -40.81 -32.32
N TRP A 372 -8.08 -41.15 -31.59
CA TRP A 372 -8.43 -42.54 -31.22
C TRP A 372 -9.56 -43.15 -32.06
N ASP A 373 -10.21 -42.36 -32.92
CA ASP A 373 -11.39 -42.80 -33.69
C ASP A 373 -11.06 -43.35 -35.10
N ASP A 374 -9.79 -43.38 -35.52
CA ASP A 374 -9.38 -44.02 -36.78
C ASP A 374 -8.57 -45.33 -36.53
N ASP A 375 -9.04 -46.41 -37.14
CA ASP A 375 -8.53 -47.80 -37.21
C ASP A 375 -8.92 -48.80 -36.09
N TRP A 376 -10.20 -49.20 -36.04
CA TRP A 376 -10.60 -50.57 -35.70
C TRP A 376 -11.79 -51.02 -36.58
N ASP A 377 -11.53 -51.26 -37.87
CA ASP A 377 -12.44 -52.07 -38.71
C ASP A 377 -12.22 -53.56 -38.36
N GLU A 378 -13.06 -54.10 -37.46
CA GLU A 378 -13.20 -55.55 -37.25
C GLU A 378 -14.10 -56.14 -38.35
N GLU A 379 -13.51 -56.51 -39.49
CA GLU A 379 -14.03 -57.61 -40.33
C GLU A 379 -13.30 -58.90 -39.95
N ASP A 380 -13.99 -59.82 -39.26
CA ASP A 380 -13.87 -61.27 -39.44
C ASP A 380 -14.88 -61.99 -38.52
N ASP A 381 -16.11 -62.15 -39.04
CA ASP A 381 -17.14 -63.05 -38.53
C ASP A 381 -16.98 -64.41 -39.23
N ASP A 382 -16.46 -65.41 -38.50
CA ASP A 382 -16.62 -66.83 -38.87
C ASP A 382 -16.54 -67.70 -37.59
N GLY A 383 -17.70 -67.88 -36.96
CA GLY A 383 -17.89 -68.78 -35.82
C GLY A 383 -17.76 -70.26 -36.21
N VAL A 384 -16.85 -70.98 -35.55
CA VAL A 384 -16.72 -72.44 -35.67
C VAL A 384 -17.65 -73.13 -34.66
N GLU A 385 -18.75 -73.71 -35.12
CA GLU A 385 -19.60 -74.64 -34.34
C GLU A 385 -18.91 -76.01 -34.18
N ILE A 386 -18.66 -76.43 -32.94
CA ILE A 386 -18.18 -77.78 -32.62
C ILE A 386 -19.37 -78.60 -32.13
N ILE A 387 -19.82 -79.56 -32.95
CA ILE A 387 -20.82 -80.58 -32.59
C ILE A 387 -20.08 -81.82 -32.07
N TYR A 388 -20.41 -82.26 -30.86
CA TYR A 388 -19.95 -83.53 -30.30
C TYR A 388 -20.91 -84.66 -30.69
N GLU A 389 -20.41 -85.69 -31.36
CA GLU A 389 -21.11 -86.98 -31.50
C GLU A 389 -20.34 -88.05 -30.70
N ARG A 390 -21.11 -88.97 -30.10
CA ARG A 390 -20.71 -89.83 -28.98
C ARG A 390 -20.09 -91.15 -29.40
#